data_AF-A0A918KI30-F1
#
_entry.id   AF-A0A918KI30-F1
#
_cell.length_a   1.000
_cell.length_b   1.000
_cell.length_c   1.000
_cell.angle_alpha   90.00
_cell.angle_beta   90.00
_cell.angle_gamma   90.00
#
_symmetry.space_group_name_H-M   'P 1'
#
loop_
_entity.id
_entity.type
_entity.pdbx_description
1 polymer ?
#
loop_
_entity_poly.entity_id
_entity_poly.type
_entity_poly.pdbx_seq_one_letter_code
_entity_poly.pdbx_strand_id
1 'polypeptide(L)'
;MNLTDFLNFEPFNEMRARMGTDQLGQFELFDPEVHLTGEERSRLARQGMTIERRWVGRLLDFTLSYKNSRVVLVERNRLHVAQCEQFPEDDTLAIATSLKPFEQPPRVCPACLQHLTFKGYDETKARKERYNASVLDRFSLDDFWKEYPPYPLNRDRELVKPLD
;
A
#
# COMPACT_ATOMS: atom_id res chain seq x y z
N MET A 1 19.61 9.61 39.74
CA MET A 1 19.60 10.37 38.47
C MET A 1 18.14 10.47 38.05
N ASN A 2 17.59 11.68 37.96
CA ASN A 2 16.20 11.87 37.50
C ASN A 2 16.22 11.87 35.98
N LEU A 3 15.58 10.88 35.37
CA LEU A 3 15.38 10.84 33.92
C LEU A 3 14.32 11.91 33.58
N THR A 4 14.57 12.65 32.51
CA THR A 4 13.58 13.60 31.96
C THR A 4 12.35 12.82 31.53
N ASP A 5 11.18 13.24 31.99
CA ASP A 5 9.91 12.71 31.51
C ASP A 5 9.63 13.25 30.10
N PHE A 6 9.89 12.41 29.10
CA PHE A 6 9.69 12.76 27.70
C PHE A 6 8.23 12.90 27.29
N LEU A 7 7.27 12.46 28.13
CA LEU A 7 5.84 12.65 27.87
C LEU A 7 5.41 14.11 28.06
N ASN A 8 6.09 14.82 28.96
CA ASN A 8 5.82 16.22 29.31
C ASN A 8 6.92 17.18 28.84
N PHE A 9 7.82 16.72 27.97
CA PHE A 9 8.94 17.52 27.49
C PHE A 9 8.51 18.48 26.39
N GLU A 10 8.36 19.76 26.73
CA GLU A 10 7.76 20.75 25.80
C GLU A 10 8.40 20.88 24.43
N PRO A 11 9.73 20.78 24.26
CA PRO A 11 10.32 20.80 22.92
C PRO A 11 9.76 19.71 21.99
N PHE A 12 9.37 18.55 22.52
CA PHE A 12 8.71 17.49 21.74
C PHE A 12 7.24 17.81 21.46
N ASN A 13 6.54 18.46 22.37
CA ASN A 13 5.16 18.89 22.17
C ASN A 13 5.07 19.96 21.09
N GLU A 14 5.97 20.95 21.11
CA GLU A 14 6.09 21.98 20.07
C GLU A 14 6.45 21.37 18.70
N MET A 15 7.30 20.34 18.69
CA MET A 15 7.63 19.61 17.46
C MET A 15 6.40 18.84 16.93
N ARG A 16 5.66 18.13 17.79
CA ARG A 16 4.43 17.42 17.43
C ARG A 16 3.36 18.37 16.89
N ALA A 17 3.17 19.51 17.54
CA ALA A 17 2.26 20.55 17.09
C ALA A 17 2.63 21.07 15.68
N ARG A 18 3.93 21.29 15.41
CA ARG A 18 4.42 21.67 14.07
C ARG A 18 4.23 20.57 13.02
N MET A 19 4.27 19.30 13.43
CA MET A 19 3.97 18.16 12.57
C MET A 19 2.46 17.95 12.36
N GLY A 20 1.60 18.75 13.01
CA GLY A 20 0.15 18.68 12.86
C GLY A 20 -0.49 17.46 13.54
N THR A 21 0.14 16.92 14.59
CA THR A 21 -0.37 15.77 15.33
C THR A 21 -0.43 16.04 16.82
N ASP A 22 -1.53 15.64 17.45
CA ASP A 22 -1.79 15.70 18.88
C ASP A 22 -1.59 14.34 19.57
N GLN A 23 -1.46 13.26 18.80
CA GLN A 23 -1.28 11.91 19.33
C GLN A 23 0.20 11.58 19.56
N LEU A 24 0.47 10.81 20.62
CA LEU A 24 1.75 10.13 20.76
C LEU A 24 1.80 9.00 19.72
N GLY A 25 2.94 8.84 19.05
CA GLY A 25 3.16 7.73 18.14
C GLY A 25 2.98 6.39 18.84
N GLN A 26 2.57 5.37 18.10
CA GLN A 26 2.45 4.02 18.63
C GLN A 26 3.82 3.34 18.62
N PHE A 27 4.24 2.84 19.78
CA PHE A 27 5.42 2.00 19.89
C PHE A 27 4.99 0.54 19.85
N GLU A 28 5.51 -0.21 18.89
CA GLU A 28 5.37 -1.65 18.80
C GLU A 28 6.76 -2.28 18.85
N LEU A 29 6.88 -3.42 19.53
CA LEU A 29 8.12 -4.19 19.50
C LEU A 29 8.31 -4.78 18.11
N PHE A 30 9.51 -4.64 17.57
CA PHE A 30 9.83 -5.19 16.27
C PHE A 30 9.72 -6.73 16.29
N ASP A 31 8.99 -7.24 15.31
CA ASP A 31 8.78 -8.67 15.03
C ASP A 31 9.00 -8.88 13.53
N PRO A 32 10.04 -9.63 13.10
CA PRO A 32 10.36 -9.82 11.69
C PRO A 32 9.29 -10.60 10.90
N GLU A 33 8.41 -11.36 11.56
CA GLU A 33 7.30 -12.05 10.87
C GLU A 33 6.19 -11.07 10.47
N VAL A 34 6.09 -9.97 11.20
CA VAL A 34 4.99 -9.01 11.11
C VAL A 34 5.44 -7.68 10.48
N HIS A 35 6.70 -7.32 10.66
CA HIS A 35 7.28 -6.04 10.28
C HIS A 35 8.31 -6.22 9.18
N LEU A 36 8.27 -5.33 8.19
CA LEU A 36 9.32 -5.26 7.19
C LEU A 36 10.67 -4.94 7.85
N THR A 37 11.67 -5.77 7.57
CA THR A 37 13.06 -5.40 7.81
C THR A 37 13.47 -4.25 6.90
N GLY A 38 14.56 -3.55 7.27
CA GLY A 38 15.13 -2.49 6.41
C GLY A 38 15.55 -2.99 5.02
N GLU A 39 16.01 -4.25 4.94
CA GLU A 39 16.35 -4.89 3.67
C GLU A 39 15.12 -5.15 2.81
N GLU A 40 14.06 -5.78 3.36
CA GLU A 40 12.81 -6.04 2.63
C GLU A 40 12.18 -4.75 2.12
N ARG A 41 12.13 -3.71 2.97
CA ARG A 41 11.61 -2.39 2.56
C ARG A 41 12.41 -1.81 1.40
N SER A 42 13.73 -1.94 1.44
CA SER A 42 14.61 -1.46 0.36
C SER A 42 14.43 -2.28 -0.93
N ARG A 43 14.27 -3.59 -0.82
CA ARG A 43 14.01 -4.49 -1.96
C ARG A 43 12.67 -4.19 -2.61
N LEU A 44 11.59 -4.09 -1.84
CA LEU A 44 10.24 -3.72 -2.34
C LEU A 44 10.24 -2.41 -3.12
N ALA A 45 11.02 -1.42 -2.66
CA ALA A 45 11.07 -0.11 -3.29
C ALA A 45 11.97 -0.05 -4.54
N ARG A 46 13.05 -0.85 -4.60
CA ARG A 46 14.09 -0.75 -5.65
C ARG A 46 14.05 -1.85 -6.70
N GLN A 47 13.59 -3.04 -6.34
CA GLN A 47 13.66 -4.24 -7.17
C GLN A 47 12.31 -4.97 -7.25
N GLY A 48 11.44 -4.79 -6.26
CA GLY A 48 10.33 -5.70 -6.02
C GLY A 48 10.80 -7.00 -5.36
N MET A 49 9.85 -7.86 -5.03
CA MET A 49 10.08 -9.17 -4.41
C MET A 49 9.10 -10.19 -4.97
N THR A 50 9.55 -11.43 -5.16
CA THR A 50 8.66 -12.57 -5.45
C THR A 50 8.44 -13.35 -4.16
N ILE A 51 7.19 -13.51 -3.75
CA ILE A 51 6.80 -14.20 -2.51
C ILE A 51 5.66 -15.19 -2.77
N GLU A 52 5.46 -16.14 -1.87
CA GLU A 52 4.30 -17.04 -1.94
C GLU A 52 3.00 -16.26 -1.71
N ARG A 53 1.94 -16.64 -2.43
CA ARG A 53 0.60 -16.03 -2.36
C ARG A 53 0.07 -15.94 -0.93
N ARG A 54 0.30 -16.98 -0.11
CA ARG A 54 -0.15 -17.05 1.29
C ARG A 54 0.36 -15.91 2.18
N TRP A 55 1.45 -15.24 1.78
CA TRP A 55 2.04 -14.12 2.52
C TRP A 55 1.44 -12.78 2.14
N VAL A 56 0.68 -12.71 1.04
CA VAL A 56 -0.06 -11.52 0.66
C VAL A 56 -1.42 -11.56 1.34
N GLY A 57 -1.76 -10.43 1.97
CA GLY A 57 -3.06 -10.21 2.58
C GLY A 57 -3.90 -9.22 1.78
N ARG A 58 -5.19 -9.21 2.07
CA ARG A 58 -6.16 -8.20 1.64
C ARG A 58 -6.63 -7.40 2.85
N LEU A 59 -6.58 -6.09 2.74
CA LEU A 59 -7.11 -5.15 3.73
C LEU A 59 -8.62 -4.93 3.55
N LEU A 60 -9.26 -4.31 4.55
CA LEU A 60 -10.70 -3.99 4.49
C LEU A 60 -11.06 -3.00 3.39
N ASP A 61 -10.10 -2.17 2.98
CA ASP A 61 -10.22 -1.26 1.82
C ASP A 61 -9.95 -1.98 0.48
N PHE A 62 -9.85 -3.31 0.51
CA PHE A 62 -9.57 -4.21 -0.61
C PHE A 62 -8.17 -4.10 -1.23
N THR A 63 -7.31 -3.23 -0.71
CA THR A 63 -5.90 -3.15 -1.14
C THR A 63 -5.07 -4.31 -0.61
N LEU A 64 -3.92 -4.54 -1.23
CA LEU A 64 -3.04 -5.66 -0.91
C LEU A 64 -2.02 -5.26 0.16
N SER A 65 -1.67 -6.21 1.03
CA SER A 65 -0.65 -6.03 2.05
C SER A 65 0.37 -7.17 2.05
N TYR A 66 1.59 -6.85 2.48
CA TYR A 66 2.61 -7.80 2.88
C TYR A 66 3.23 -7.27 4.16
N LYS A 67 3.18 -8.07 5.23
CA LYS A 67 3.56 -7.63 6.58
C LYS A 67 2.83 -6.33 6.94
N ASN A 68 3.54 -5.34 7.48
CA ASN A 68 3.00 -4.03 7.85
C ASN A 68 3.10 -2.99 6.73
N SER A 69 3.01 -3.39 5.46
CA SER A 69 3.03 -2.47 4.31
C SER A 69 1.96 -2.84 3.28
N ARG A 70 1.28 -1.83 2.71
CA ARG A 70 0.53 -2.03 1.47
C ARG A 70 1.52 -2.23 0.33
N VAL A 71 1.17 -3.13 -0.56
CA VAL A 71 1.97 -3.47 -1.73
C VAL A 71 1.08 -3.46 -2.96
N VAL A 72 1.72 -3.42 -4.12
CA VAL A 72 1.08 -3.71 -5.39
C VAL A 72 1.67 -4.98 -5.97
N LEU A 73 0.87 -5.67 -6.77
CA LEU A 73 1.31 -6.84 -7.52
C LEU A 73 1.58 -6.43 -8.97
N VAL A 74 2.65 -6.98 -9.54
CA VAL A 74 3.05 -6.76 -10.93
C VAL A 74 3.08 -8.08 -11.68
N GLU A 75 2.23 -8.21 -12.70
CA GLU A 75 2.10 -9.41 -13.52
C GLU A 75 2.10 -9.02 -15.00
N ARG A 76 3.02 -9.55 -15.82
CA ARG A 76 2.99 -9.43 -17.30
C ARG A 76 2.60 -8.04 -17.84
N ASN A 77 3.19 -6.98 -17.27
CA ASN A 77 2.93 -5.57 -17.61
C ASN A 77 1.60 -4.98 -17.11
N ARG A 78 0.96 -5.64 -16.14
CA ARG A 78 -0.24 -5.22 -15.44
C ARG A 78 0.05 -5.02 -13.96
N LEU A 79 -0.52 -3.96 -13.41
CA LEU A 79 -0.36 -3.57 -12.02
C LEU A 79 -1.68 -3.76 -11.27
N HIS A 80 -1.70 -4.69 -10.32
CA HIS A 80 -2.83 -4.92 -9.45
C HIS A 80 -2.62 -4.20 -8.12
N VAL A 81 -3.58 -3.34 -7.78
CA VAL A 81 -3.61 -2.57 -6.51
C VAL A 81 -4.59 -3.15 -5.48
N ALA A 82 -5.41 -4.12 -5.90
CA ALA A 82 -6.44 -4.77 -5.12
C ALA A 82 -6.67 -6.20 -5.63
N GLN A 83 -7.27 -7.05 -4.79
CA GLN A 83 -7.75 -8.38 -5.20
C GLN A 83 -9.03 -8.22 -6.03
N CYS A 84 -8.90 -8.15 -7.35
CA CYS A 84 -10.02 -8.03 -8.29
C CYS A 84 -10.38 -9.37 -8.94
N GLU A 85 -11.41 -9.37 -9.80
CA GLU A 85 -11.83 -10.57 -10.55
C GLU A 85 -10.77 -11.10 -11.54
N GLN A 86 -9.82 -10.25 -11.95
CA GLN A 86 -8.73 -10.60 -12.87
C GLN A 86 -7.41 -10.84 -12.12
N PHE A 87 -7.46 -11.02 -10.81
CA PHE A 87 -6.27 -11.23 -9.98
C PHE A 87 -5.64 -12.59 -10.30
N PRO A 88 -4.31 -12.69 -10.44
CA PRO A 88 -3.67 -13.96 -10.80
C PRO A 88 -3.89 -15.03 -9.73
N GLU A 89 -3.98 -16.30 -10.17
CA GLU A 89 -4.10 -17.48 -9.30
C GLU A 89 -2.75 -18.18 -9.06
N ASP A 90 -1.64 -17.58 -9.48
CA ASP A 90 -0.31 -18.15 -9.30
C ASP A 90 0.06 -18.33 -7.81
N ASP A 91 0.79 -19.41 -7.51
CA ASP A 91 1.29 -19.71 -6.16
C ASP A 91 2.31 -18.68 -5.66
N THR A 92 2.99 -17.98 -6.59
CA THR A 92 3.97 -16.95 -6.29
C THR A 92 3.63 -15.65 -6.98
N LEU A 93 3.69 -14.55 -6.23
CA LEU A 93 3.33 -13.21 -6.70
C LEU A 93 4.55 -12.29 -6.65
N ALA A 94 4.72 -11.47 -7.69
CA ALA A 94 5.71 -10.40 -7.68
C ALA A 94 5.08 -9.12 -7.12
N ILE A 95 5.59 -8.65 -5.99
CA ILE A 95 5.10 -7.49 -5.25
C ILE A 95 6.12 -6.34 -5.23
N ALA A 96 5.64 -5.10 -5.14
CA ALA A 96 6.47 -3.91 -5.04
C ALA A 96 5.76 -2.79 -4.27
N THR A 97 6.49 -1.74 -3.91
CA THR A 97 5.93 -0.47 -3.40
C THR A 97 6.20 0.71 -4.33
N SER A 98 6.96 0.48 -5.41
CA SER A 98 7.31 1.49 -6.42
C SER A 98 7.38 0.86 -7.81
N LEU A 99 7.16 1.68 -8.85
CA LEU A 99 7.35 1.27 -10.25
C LEU A 99 8.75 1.55 -10.79
N LYS A 100 9.63 2.20 -10.01
CA LYS A 100 11.04 2.43 -10.36
C LYS A 100 11.82 1.19 -10.82
N PRO A 101 11.55 -0.04 -10.32
CA PRO A 101 12.24 -1.24 -10.78
C PRO A 101 11.93 -1.63 -12.23
N PHE A 102 10.84 -1.12 -12.82
CA PHE A 102 10.34 -1.57 -14.11
C PHE A 102 10.67 -0.54 -15.20
N GLU A 103 11.43 -0.96 -16.22
CA GLU A 103 11.83 -0.09 -17.34
C GLU A 103 10.63 0.46 -18.12
N GLN A 104 9.58 -0.35 -18.24
CA GLN A 104 8.26 0.08 -18.72
C GLN A 104 7.27 -0.07 -17.58
N PRO A 105 6.69 1.04 -17.07
CA PRO A 105 5.78 0.95 -15.94
C PRO A 105 4.53 0.18 -16.38
N PRO A 106 4.15 -0.88 -15.63
CA PRO A 106 2.95 -1.64 -15.92
C PRO A 106 1.70 -0.76 -15.85
N ARG A 107 0.71 -1.05 -16.71
CA ARG A 107 -0.58 -0.35 -16.66
C ARG A 107 -1.41 -0.88 -15.50
N VAL A 108 -2.09 0.02 -14.79
CA VAL A 108 -3.01 -0.38 -13.73
C VAL A 108 -4.15 -1.23 -14.28
N CYS A 109 -4.51 -2.27 -13.53
CA CYS A 109 -5.62 -3.14 -13.85
C CYS A 109 -6.96 -2.37 -13.71
N PRO A 110 -7.76 -2.26 -14.79
CA PRO A 110 -9.08 -1.60 -14.74
C PRO A 110 -10.02 -2.23 -13.72
N ALA A 111 -10.02 -3.56 -13.59
CA ALA A 111 -10.85 -4.27 -12.62
C ALA A 111 -10.49 -3.93 -11.17
N CYS A 112 -9.21 -3.61 -10.88
CA CYS A 112 -8.84 -3.10 -9.55
C CYS A 112 -9.44 -1.71 -9.31
N LEU A 113 -9.36 -0.79 -10.30
CA LEU A 113 -9.92 0.55 -10.14
C LEU A 113 -11.45 0.52 -10.04
N GLN A 114 -12.11 -0.37 -10.77
CA GLN A 114 -13.54 -0.63 -10.67
C GLN A 114 -13.90 -1.12 -9.27
N HIS A 115 -13.18 -2.12 -8.76
CA HIS A 115 -13.43 -2.70 -7.45
C HIS A 115 -13.27 -1.68 -6.32
N LEU A 116 -12.25 -0.82 -6.41
CA LEU A 116 -12.00 0.26 -5.45
C LEU A 116 -12.87 1.49 -5.66
N THR A 117 -13.61 1.58 -6.77
CA THR A 117 -14.26 2.81 -7.24
C THR A 117 -13.30 4.01 -7.28
N PHE A 118 -12.03 3.75 -7.59
CA PHE A 118 -10.94 4.72 -7.45
C PHE A 118 -11.17 5.97 -8.30
N LYS A 119 -11.15 7.15 -7.67
CA LYS A 119 -11.50 8.44 -8.31
C LYS A 119 -12.82 8.36 -9.11
N GLY A 120 -13.78 7.55 -8.66
CA GLY A 120 -15.08 7.36 -9.32
C GLY A 120 -15.01 6.66 -10.68
N TYR A 121 -13.94 5.88 -10.93
CA TYR A 121 -13.81 4.99 -12.07
C TYR A 121 -14.97 4.00 -12.10
N ASP A 122 -15.64 3.92 -13.26
CA ASP A 122 -16.79 3.04 -13.45
C ASP A 122 -16.95 2.67 -14.93
N GLU A 123 -16.40 1.53 -15.35
CA GLU A 123 -16.36 1.10 -16.76
C GLU A 123 -17.76 0.84 -17.34
N THR A 124 -18.74 0.53 -16.49
CA THR A 124 -20.10 0.22 -16.92
C THR A 124 -20.88 1.44 -17.39
N LYS A 125 -20.43 2.65 -17.02
CA LYS A 125 -21.08 3.92 -17.38
C LYS A 125 -20.49 4.49 -18.66
N ALA A 126 -21.07 4.13 -19.81
CA ALA A 126 -20.67 4.63 -21.12
C ALA A 126 -20.52 6.17 -21.20
N ARG A 127 -21.37 6.93 -20.49
CA ARG A 127 -21.26 8.41 -20.44
C ARG A 127 -19.93 8.94 -19.86
N LYS A 128 -19.18 8.11 -19.15
CA LYS A 128 -17.90 8.44 -18.51
C LYS A 128 -16.70 7.85 -19.27
N GLU A 129 -16.87 7.29 -20.46
CA GLU A 129 -15.79 6.60 -21.19
C GLU A 129 -14.50 7.44 -21.29
N ARG A 130 -14.61 8.70 -21.71
CA ARG A 130 -13.47 9.63 -21.78
C ARG A 130 -12.83 9.91 -20.41
N TYR A 131 -13.64 10.00 -19.35
CA TYR A 131 -13.16 10.20 -17.99
C TYR A 131 -12.41 8.95 -17.50
N ASN A 132 -12.99 7.76 -17.68
CA ASN A 132 -12.39 6.49 -17.29
C ASN A 132 -11.05 6.26 -18.00
N ALA A 133 -10.98 6.53 -19.31
CA ALA A 133 -9.73 6.50 -20.06
C ALA A 133 -8.68 7.44 -19.46
N SER A 134 -9.08 8.67 -19.08
CA SER A 134 -8.18 9.62 -18.44
C SER A 134 -7.70 9.18 -17.05
N VAL A 135 -8.53 8.46 -16.29
CA VAL A 135 -8.15 7.91 -14.98
C VAL A 135 -7.10 6.82 -15.16
N LEU A 136 -7.26 5.93 -16.14
CA LEU A 136 -6.28 4.89 -16.46
C LEU A 136 -4.95 5.47 -16.95
N ASP A 137 -5.00 6.42 -17.89
CA ASP A 137 -3.80 7.02 -18.48
C ASP A 137 -3.01 7.88 -17.48
N ARG A 138 -3.71 8.51 -16.52
CA ARG A 138 -3.09 9.37 -15.49
C ARG A 138 -2.84 8.64 -14.18
N PHE A 139 -3.11 7.35 -14.11
CA PHE A 139 -2.84 6.59 -12.90
C PHE A 139 -1.36 6.67 -12.55
N SER A 140 -1.06 6.94 -11.28
CA SER A 140 0.28 6.85 -10.73
C SER A 140 0.22 6.24 -9.33
N LEU A 141 1.25 5.46 -8.98
CA LEU A 141 1.37 4.94 -7.62
C LEU A 141 1.48 6.06 -6.59
N ASP A 142 2.16 7.16 -6.91
CA ASP A 142 2.31 8.28 -5.98
C ASP A 142 0.96 8.91 -5.62
N ASP A 143 0.04 9.03 -6.59
CA ASP A 143 -1.33 9.49 -6.30
C ASP A 143 -2.14 8.44 -5.55
N PHE A 144 -1.99 7.16 -5.90
CA PHE A 144 -2.64 6.07 -5.19
C PHE A 144 -2.23 6.03 -3.72
N TRP A 145 -0.95 6.22 -3.42
CA TRP A 145 -0.38 6.23 -2.06
C TRP A 145 -0.79 7.44 -1.20
N LYS A 146 -1.31 8.52 -1.80
CA LYS A 146 -1.92 9.62 -1.03
C LYS A 146 -3.26 9.20 -0.43
N GLU A 147 -4.01 8.36 -1.14
CA GLU A 147 -5.31 7.85 -0.69
C GLU A 147 -5.15 6.57 0.16
N TYR A 148 -4.17 5.73 -0.17
CA TYR A 148 -3.87 4.47 0.51
C TYR A 148 -2.42 4.45 1.01
N PRO A 149 -2.12 5.04 2.18
CA PRO A 149 -0.75 5.15 2.68
C PRO A 149 -0.01 3.80 2.73
N PRO A 150 1.18 3.68 2.13
CA PRO A 150 1.80 2.38 1.90
C PRO A 150 2.44 1.76 3.14
N TYR A 151 2.84 2.59 4.11
CA TYR A 151 3.53 2.17 5.33
C TYR A 151 3.50 3.30 6.37
N PRO A 152 3.48 2.99 7.69
CA PRO A 152 3.24 1.66 8.26
C PRO A 152 1.75 1.33 8.28
N LEU A 153 1.44 0.04 8.10
CA LEU A 153 0.13 -0.50 8.42
C LEU A 153 0.03 -0.74 9.92
N ASN A 154 -1.08 -0.30 10.50
CA ASN A 154 -1.35 -0.49 11.92
C ASN A 154 -2.26 -1.70 12.09
N ARG A 155 -1.71 -2.81 12.58
CA ARG A 155 -2.44 -4.08 12.66
C ARG A 155 -3.59 -4.08 13.67
N ASP A 156 -3.55 -3.22 14.68
CA ASP A 156 -4.67 -3.06 15.61
C ASP A 156 -5.88 -2.40 14.93
N ARG A 157 -5.63 -1.62 13.88
CA ARG A 157 -6.67 -0.89 13.12
C ARG A 157 -7.01 -1.56 11.80
N GLU A 158 -6.04 -2.20 11.15
CA GLU A 158 -6.14 -2.73 9.81
C GLU A 158 -6.22 -4.26 9.87
N LEU A 159 -7.45 -4.78 9.73
CA LEU A 159 -7.70 -6.21 9.63
C LEU A 159 -7.20 -6.73 8.28
N VAL A 160 -6.28 -7.69 8.33
CA VAL A 160 -5.73 -8.40 7.17
C VAL A 160 -6.45 -9.73 7.01
N LYS A 161 -7.04 -9.97 5.85
CA LYS A 161 -7.59 -11.27 5.45
C LYS A 161 -6.62 -11.98 4.51
N PRO A 162 -6.54 -13.32 4.53
CA PRO A 162 -5.81 -14.04 3.49
C PRO A 162 -6.44 -13.78 2.11
N LEU A 163 -5.64 -13.95 1.06
CA LEU A 163 -6.18 -14.05 -0.29
C LEU A 163 -6.88 -15.40 -0.43
N ASP A 164 -8.18 -15.35 -0.73
CA ASP A 164 -8.97 -16.53 -1.11
C ASP A 164 -8.44 -17.19 -2.41
#